data_AF-A0A6M2CQQ8-F1
#
_entry.id   AF-A0A6M2CQQ8-F1
#
_cell.length_a   1.000
_cell.length_b   1.000
_cell.length_c   1.000
_cell.angle_alpha   90.00
_cell.angle_beta   90.00
_cell.angle_gamma   90.00
#
_symmetry.space_group_name_H-M   'P 1'
#
loop_
_entity.id
_entity.type
_entity.pdbx_description
1 polymer ?
#
loop_
_entity_poly.entity_id
_entity_poly.type
_entity_poly.pdbx_seq_one_letter_code
_entity_poly.pdbx_strand_id
1 'polypeptide(L)'
;DNFFTGPQLVEELSRMRISYIGTVPENRLSCSKLMDEKSKRRGRDTCDTSVTSCDQKTMVAVKWHDNRTVTLLSNCIGADPLTSVKRWDSKEKKHIFVDCPAIISSYNRSMCGVNFLDKMCFSYRFFIRSKCWYM
;
A
#
# COMPACT_ATOMS: atom_id res chain seq x y z
N ASP A 1 5.39 4.04 0.58
CA ASP A 1 5.84 4.64 1.85
C ASP A 1 5.53 3.66 2.96
N ASN A 2 6.56 3.00 3.49
CA ASN A 2 6.43 1.92 4.46
C ASN A 2 6.92 2.30 5.86
N PHE A 3 7.22 3.59 6.09
CA PHE A 3 7.85 4.04 7.32
C PHE A 3 6.83 4.10 8.48
N PHE A 4 5.66 4.68 8.23
CA PHE A 4 4.67 4.99 9.27
C PHE A 4 3.74 3.83 9.62
N THR A 5 3.62 2.82 8.75
CA THR A 5 2.62 1.75 8.93
C THR A 5 3.08 0.68 9.92
N GLY A 6 2.20 0.35 10.87
CA GLY A 6 2.35 -0.78 11.80
C GLY A 6 1.00 -1.23 12.36
N PRO A 7 0.88 -2.49 12.84
CA PRO A 7 -0.38 -3.05 13.30
C PRO A 7 -0.97 -2.29 14.50
N GLN A 8 -0.15 -1.94 15.49
CA GLN A 8 -0.58 -1.17 16.67
C GLN A 8 -1.18 0.19 16.30
N LEU A 9 -0.58 0.89 15.32
CA LEU A 9 -1.11 2.16 14.83
C LEU A 9 -2.50 1.98 14.20
N VAL A 10 -2.66 0.97 13.35
CA VAL A 10 -3.94 0.72 12.65
C VAL A 10 -5.05 0.35 13.64
N GLU A 11 -4.71 -0.37 14.70
CA GLU A 11 -5.60 -0.68 15.80
C GLU A 11 -6.07 0.57 16.54
N GLU A 12 -5.14 1.45 16.90
CA GLU A 12 -5.42 2.73 17.55
C GLU A 12 -6.29 3.64 16.68
N LEU A 13 -5.97 3.75 15.39
CA LEU A 13 -6.79 4.49 14.43
C LEU A 13 -8.20 3.89 14.31
N SER A 14 -8.32 2.56 14.36
CA SER A 14 -9.63 1.90 14.41
C SER A 14 -10.39 2.19 15.71
N ARG A 15 -9.70 2.36 16.85
CA ARG A 15 -10.31 2.84 18.10
C ARG A 15 -10.82 4.28 17.99
N MET A 16 -10.10 5.12 17.27
CA MET A 16 -10.47 6.50 16.98
C MET A 16 -11.50 6.66 15.85
N ARG A 17 -11.95 5.56 15.23
CA ARG A 17 -12.83 5.54 14.04
C ARG A 17 -12.24 6.27 12.83
N ILE A 18 -10.92 6.23 12.68
CA ILE A 18 -10.19 6.79 11.53
C ILE A 18 -9.83 5.67 10.57
N SER A 19 -10.22 5.82 9.30
CA SER A 19 -9.85 4.88 8.25
C SER A 19 -8.40 5.08 7.81
N TYR A 20 -7.68 3.98 7.65
CA TYR A 20 -6.26 3.98 7.29
C TYR A 20 -5.93 2.90 6.26
N ILE A 21 -5.04 3.24 5.32
CA ILE A 21 -4.47 2.34 4.32
C ILE A 21 -2.99 2.70 4.17
N GLY A 22 -2.10 1.73 4.33
CA GLY A 22 -0.66 1.97 4.21
C GLY A 22 0.11 0.75 3.76
N THR A 23 1.26 0.96 3.13
CA THR A 23 2.20 -0.14 2.84
C THR A 23 2.97 -0.51 4.10
N VAL A 24 3.11 -1.81 4.37
CA VAL A 24 3.77 -2.32 5.56
C VAL A 24 4.86 -3.32 5.17
N PRO A 25 6.06 -3.26 5.77
CA PRO A 25 7.05 -4.31 5.61
C PRO A 25 6.56 -5.62 6.25
N GLU A 26 6.78 -6.75 5.59
CA GLU A 26 6.35 -8.07 6.11
C GLU A 26 6.93 -8.36 7.49
N ASN A 27 8.15 -7.91 7.77
CA ASN A 27 8.81 -8.09 9.07
C ASN A 27 8.03 -7.43 10.24
N ARG A 28 7.15 -6.47 9.96
CA ARG A 28 6.31 -5.82 10.99
C ARG A 28 4.97 -6.52 11.22
N LEU A 29 4.63 -7.52 10.39
CA LEU A 29 3.41 -8.32 10.49
C LEU A 29 3.71 -9.64 11.21
N SER A 30 4.23 -9.57 12.43
CA SER A 30 4.61 -10.72 13.26
C SER A 30 3.45 -11.71 13.52
N CYS A 31 2.20 -11.26 13.41
CA CYS A 31 1.01 -12.07 13.69
C CYS A 31 0.34 -12.68 12.44
N SER A 32 0.81 -12.36 11.22
CA SER A 32 0.12 -12.73 9.98
C SER A 32 1.05 -13.60 9.14
N LYS A 33 0.81 -14.91 9.05
CA LYS A 33 1.46 -15.74 8.03
C LYS A 33 0.84 -15.44 6.67
N LEU A 34 1.17 -14.27 6.12
CA LEU A 34 1.00 -14.00 4.70
C LEU A 34 1.88 -14.98 3.91
N MET A 35 1.36 -15.51 2.81
CA MET A 35 1.90 -16.71 2.15
C MET A 35 3.43 -16.78 2.01
N ASP A 36 3.91 -18.01 2.21
CA ASP A 36 5.27 -18.50 2.08
C ASP A 36 5.87 -18.22 0.69
N GLU A 37 7.20 -18.21 0.59
CA GLU A 37 7.99 -17.96 -0.64
C GLU A 37 7.54 -18.78 -1.86
N LYS A 38 6.81 -19.89 -1.66
CA LYS A 38 6.21 -20.73 -2.70
C LYS A 38 5.13 -20.03 -3.55
N SER A 39 4.48 -18.96 -3.09
CA SER A 39 3.49 -18.22 -3.90
C SER A 39 4.11 -17.40 -5.03
N LYS A 40 5.41 -17.06 -4.95
CA LYS A 40 6.17 -16.46 -6.07
C LYS A 40 6.16 -17.31 -7.34
N ARG A 41 5.84 -18.61 -7.22
CA ARG A 41 5.74 -19.55 -8.35
C ARG A 41 4.37 -19.54 -9.05
N ARG A 42 3.35 -18.89 -8.49
CA ARG A 42 1.97 -18.90 -9.04
C ARG A 42 1.78 -17.95 -10.23
N GLY A 43 2.75 -17.08 -10.51
CA GLY A 43 2.72 -16.16 -11.65
C GLY A 43 2.63 -14.70 -11.20
N ARG A 44 2.45 -13.80 -12.17
CA ARG A 44 2.01 -12.43 -11.91
C ARG A 44 0.57 -12.49 -11.35
N ASP A 45 -0.10 -11.38 -11.05
CA ASP A 45 -1.55 -11.35 -10.72
C ASP A 45 -2.02 -12.13 -9.46
N THR A 46 -1.14 -12.81 -8.75
CA THR A 46 -1.50 -13.55 -7.54
C THR A 46 -1.76 -12.57 -6.39
N CYS A 47 -2.99 -12.60 -5.89
CA CYS A 47 -3.44 -11.82 -4.74
C CYS A 47 -3.62 -12.76 -3.55
N ASP A 48 -2.85 -12.55 -2.49
CA ASP A 48 -3.06 -13.25 -1.22
C ASP A 48 -3.64 -12.28 -0.20
N THR A 49 -4.77 -12.67 0.37
CA THR A 49 -5.45 -11.88 1.40
C THR A 49 -5.38 -12.65 2.70
N SER A 50 -4.79 -12.05 3.74
CA SER A 50 -4.94 -12.55 5.09
C SER A 50 -5.68 -11.51 5.91
N VAL A 51 -6.87 -11.87 6.38
CA VAL A 51 -7.51 -11.10 7.44
C VAL A 51 -6.76 -11.43 8.72
N THR A 52 -6.14 -10.40 9.31
CA THR A 52 -5.42 -10.56 10.57
C THR A 52 -6.20 -9.81 11.63
N SER A 53 -6.69 -10.55 12.62
CA SER A 53 -7.26 -9.94 13.81
C SER A 53 -6.16 -9.85 14.86
N CYS A 54 -5.75 -8.64 15.21
CA CYS A 54 -4.95 -8.38 16.39
C CYS A 54 -5.90 -7.75 17.42
N ASP A 55 -5.98 -8.35 18.61
CA ASP A 55 -6.75 -7.84 19.76
C ASP A 55 -8.20 -7.41 19.44
N GLN A 56 -9.01 -8.35 18.96
CA GLN A 56 -10.46 -8.21 18.77
C GLN A 56 -10.93 -7.21 17.69
N LYS A 57 -10.02 -6.57 16.93
CA LYS A 57 -10.36 -5.76 15.76
C LYS A 57 -9.83 -6.33 14.45
N THR A 58 -10.72 -6.42 13.48
CA THR A 58 -10.44 -6.94 12.14
C THR A 58 -9.68 -5.90 11.33
N MET A 59 -8.38 -6.11 11.13
CA MET A 59 -7.61 -5.41 10.10
C MET A 59 -7.34 -6.38 8.95
N VAL A 60 -7.26 -5.84 7.74
CA VAL A 60 -7.04 -6.64 6.54
C VAL A 60 -5.63 -6.38 6.04
N ALA A 61 -4.84 -7.45 5.98
CA ALA A 61 -3.54 -7.43 5.33
C ALA A 61 -3.66 -8.08 3.94
N VAL A 62 -3.27 -7.34 2.91
CA VAL A 62 -3.33 -7.81 1.52
C VAL A 62 -1.92 -7.80 0.95
N LYS A 63 -1.48 -8.95 0.45
CA LYS A 63 -0.21 -9.12 -0.25
C LYS A 63 -0.51 -9.33 -1.73
N TRP A 64 -0.02 -8.41 -2.56
CA TRP A 64 -0.26 -8.43 -4.00
C TRP A 64 1.05 -8.61 -4.77
N HIS A 65 1.06 -9.55 -5.71
CA HIS A 65 2.19 -9.84 -6.57
C HIS A 65 1.98 -9.27 -7.97
N ASP A 66 2.61 -8.13 -8.26
CA ASP A 66 2.79 -7.61 -9.63
C ASP A 66 4.26 -7.80 -10.05
N ASN A 67 4.95 -6.75 -10.51
CA ASN A 67 6.40 -6.79 -10.75
C ASN A 67 7.21 -6.92 -9.45
N ARG A 68 6.70 -6.34 -8.37
CA ARG A 68 7.24 -6.46 -7.01
C ARG A 68 6.08 -6.80 -6.10
N THR A 69 6.37 -7.58 -5.07
CA THR A 69 5.40 -7.87 -4.03
C THR A 69 5.18 -6.62 -3.19
N VAL A 70 3.92 -6.27 -2.99
CA VAL A 70 3.51 -5.17 -2.10
C VAL A 70 2.56 -5.71 -1.05
N THR A 71 2.84 -5.37 0.20
CA THR A 71 1.98 -5.72 1.33
C THR A 71 1.34 -4.45 1.86
N LEU A 72 0.01 -4.45 1.92
CA LEU A 72 -0.82 -3.37 2.42
C LEU A 72 -1.53 -3.80 3.70
N LEU A 73 -1.75 -2.85 4.59
CA LEU A 73 -2.54 -3.01 5.80
C LEU A 73 -3.64 -1.95 5.81
N SER A 74 -4.86 -2.35 6.12
CA SER A 74 -6.00 -1.46 6.23
C SER A 74 -6.97 -1.87 7.34
N ASN A 75 -7.80 -0.92 7.78
CA ASN A 75 -8.94 -1.16 8.67
C ASN A 75 -10.31 -0.91 8.01
N CYS A 76 -10.33 -0.59 6.71
CA CYS A 76 -11.53 -0.13 6.00
C CYS A 76 -11.81 -0.87 4.69
N ILE A 77 -10.77 -1.27 3.94
CA ILE A 77 -10.91 -1.84 2.58
C ILE A 77 -10.10 -3.12 2.48
N GLY A 78 -10.75 -4.22 2.13
CA GLY A 78 -10.11 -5.51 1.88
C GLY A 78 -9.67 -5.69 0.42
N ALA A 79 -9.43 -6.94 0.02
CA ALA A 79 -9.01 -7.25 -1.34
C ALA A 79 -10.16 -7.21 -2.36
N ASP A 80 -11.38 -7.57 -1.93
CA ASP A 80 -12.57 -7.61 -2.78
C ASP A 80 -13.25 -6.22 -2.87
N PRO A 81 -13.78 -5.81 -4.04
CA PRO A 81 -13.78 -6.51 -5.33
C PRO A 81 -12.43 -6.47 -6.05
N LEU A 82 -12.11 -7.55 -6.78
CA LEU A 82 -11.01 -7.56 -7.75
C LEU A 82 -11.40 -6.74 -8.99
N THR A 83 -10.50 -5.87 -9.45
CA THR A 83 -10.68 -5.07 -10.66
C THR A 83 -9.59 -5.41 -11.65
N SER A 84 -9.93 -5.70 -12.91
CA SER A 84 -8.91 -5.94 -13.94
C SER A 84 -8.30 -4.62 -14.41
N VAL A 85 -6.97 -4.51 -14.31
CA VAL A 85 -6.21 -3.31 -14.68
C VAL A 85 -5.22 -3.66 -15.81
N LYS A 86 -5.15 -2.79 -16.81
CA LYS A 86 -4.19 -2.92 -17.91
C LYS A 86 -2.78 -2.56 -17.43
N ARG A 87 -1.84 -3.50 -17.51
CA ARG A 87 -0.43 -3.34 -17.12
C ARG A 87 0.51 -3.73 -18.24
N TRP A 88 1.66 -3.08 -18.30
CA TRP A 88 2.72 -3.45 -19.24
C TRP A 88 3.47 -4.67 -18.70
N ASP A 89 3.63 -5.70 -19.54
CA ASP A 89 4.53 -6.81 -19.28
C ASP A 89 5.84 -6.65 -20.05
N SER A 90 6.95 -6.56 -19.31
CA SER A 90 8.26 -6.41 -19.91
C SER A 90 8.79 -7.71 -20.54
N LYS A 91 8.29 -8.87 -20.12
CA LYS A 91 8.67 -10.18 -20.69
C LYS A 91 8.01 -10.39 -22.04
N GLU A 92 6.70 -10.16 -22.11
CA GLU A 92 5.92 -10.34 -23.33
C GLU A 92 5.86 -9.08 -24.21
N LYS A 93 6.40 -7.94 -23.73
CA LYS A 93 6.40 -6.62 -24.40
C LYS A 93 5.01 -6.22 -24.92
N LYS A 94 3.97 -6.53 -24.13
CA LYS A 94 2.58 -6.21 -24.45
C LYS A 94 1.84 -5.77 -23.20
N HIS A 95 0.69 -5.17 -23.40
CA HIS A 95 -0.22 -4.91 -22.30
C HIS A 95 -1.05 -6.15 -21.99
N ILE A 96 -1.04 -6.55 -20.72
CA ILE A 96 -1.85 -7.64 -20.17
C ILE A 96 -2.87 -7.07 -19.18
N PHE A 97 -3.96 -7.81 -18.98
CA PHE A 97 -4.92 -7.51 -17.92
C PHE A 97 -4.53 -8.31 -16.69
N VAL A 98 -4.42 -7.62 -15.56
CA VAL A 98 -4.02 -8.17 -14.26
C VAL A 98 -5.11 -7.87 -13.26
N ASP A 99 -5.50 -8.87 -12.48
CA ASP A 99 -6.47 -8.66 -11.40
C ASP A 99 -5.81 -7.90 -10.25
N CYS A 100 -6.45 -6.79 -9.90
CA CYS A 100 -5.96 -5.81 -8.95
C CYS A 100 -6.96 -5.68 -7.79
N PRO A 101 -6.54 -5.96 -6.55
CA PRO A 101 -7.38 -5.77 -5.38
C PRO A 101 -7.87 -4.33 -5.21
N ALA A 102 -9.11 -4.15 -4.71
CA ALA A 102 -9.69 -2.83 -4.47
C ALA A 102 -8.82 -1.93 -3.56
N ILE A 103 -8.17 -2.53 -2.56
CA ILE A 103 -7.23 -1.83 -1.66
C ILE A 103 -6.07 -1.16 -2.42
N ILE A 104 -5.55 -1.79 -3.49
CA ILE A 104 -4.44 -1.25 -4.28
C ILE A 104 -4.88 0.00 -5.03
N SER A 105 -6.08 -0.05 -5.63
CA SER A 105 -6.67 1.10 -6.32
C SER A 105 -6.87 2.27 -5.36
N SER A 106 -7.44 1.99 -4.19
CA SER A 106 -7.71 2.99 -3.15
C SER A 106 -6.44 3.63 -2.61
N TYR A 107 -5.40 2.82 -2.35
CA TYR A 107 -4.09 3.30 -1.92
C TYR A 107 -3.43 4.19 -2.98
N ASN A 108 -3.41 3.76 -4.24
CA ASN A 108 -2.79 4.54 -5.32
C ASN A 108 -3.49 5.88 -5.56
N ARG A 109 -4.81 5.96 -5.31
CA ARG A 109 -5.57 7.20 -5.42
C ARG A 109 -5.16 8.24 -4.37
N SER A 110 -4.85 7.82 -3.15
CA SER A 110 -4.55 8.73 -2.03
C SER A 110 -3.06 8.98 -1.79
N MET A 111 -2.17 8.06 -2.18
CA MET A 111 -0.73 8.11 -1.89
C MET A 111 -0.03 9.37 -2.41
N CYS A 112 -0.50 9.97 -3.51
CA CYS A 112 0.21 11.04 -4.20
C CYS A 112 -0.03 12.45 -3.64
N GLY A 113 -0.88 12.63 -2.62
CA GLY A 113 -1.28 13.96 -2.13
C GLY A 113 -0.11 14.82 -1.67
N VAL A 114 0.75 14.28 -0.80
CA VAL A 114 1.93 15.01 -0.27
C VAL A 114 2.93 15.31 -1.38
N ASN A 115 3.23 14.33 -2.24
CA ASN A 115 4.16 14.53 -3.36
C ASN A 115 3.65 15.57 -4.35
N PHE A 116 2.34 15.63 -4.57
CA PHE A 116 1.72 16.63 -5.43
C PHE A 116 1.83 18.03 -4.82
N LEU A 117 1.56 18.16 -3.52
CA LEU A 117 1.75 19.41 -2.79
C LEU A 117 3.21 19.87 -2.83
N ASP A 118 4.17 18.99 -2.53
CA ASP A 118 5.61 19.31 -2.56
C ASP A 118 6.05 19.75 -3.96
N LYS A 119 5.56 19.08 -5.01
CA LYS A 119 5.82 19.48 -6.40
C LYS A 119 5.27 20.88 -6.71
N MET A 120 4.06 21.20 -6.24
CA MET A 120 3.48 22.54 -6.43
C MET A 120 4.29 23.58 -5.65
N CYS A 121 4.59 23.32 -4.38
CA CYS A 121 5.43 24.19 -3.56
C CYS A 121 6.77 24.45 -4.22
N PHE A 122 7.43 23.42 -4.75
CA PHE A 122 8.70 23.53 -5.48
C PHE A 122 8.57 24.34 -6.77
N SER A 123 7.52 24.10 -7.55
CA SER A 123 7.30 24.78 -8.85
C SER A 123 7.04 26.29 -8.69
N TYR A 124 6.39 26.69 -7.60
CA TYR A 124 6.06 28.08 -7.31
C TYR A 124 6.95 28.71 -6.21
N ARG A 125 8.06 28.05 -5.84
CA ARG A 125 8.94 28.54 -4.77
C ARG A 125 9.73 29.77 -5.22
N PHE A 126 9.62 30.86 -4.46
CA PHE A 126 10.57 31.97 -4.54
C PHE A 126 11.92 31.55 -3.94
N PHE A 127 13.00 31.70 -4.71
CA PHE A 127 14.32 31.30 -4.26
C PHE A 127 14.92 32.36 -3.32
N ILE A 128 14.83 32.12 -2.02
CA ILE A 128 15.52 32.90 -0.98
C ILE A 128 16.79 32.14 -0.61
N ARG A 129 17.96 32.76 -0.80
CA ARG A 129 19.25 32.18 -0.42
C ARG A 129 19.64 32.70 0.96
N SER A 130 19.38 31.92 2.01
CA SER A 130 19.74 32.24 3.39
C SER A 130 20.68 31.19 3.97
N LYS A 131 21.50 31.58 4.95
CA LYS A 131 22.27 30.65 5.81
C LYS A 131 21.54 30.33 7.12
N CYS A 132 20.44 31.02 7.40
CA CYS A 132 19.62 30.83 8.58
C CYS A 132 18.56 29.76 8.30
N TRP A 133 18.60 28.63 9.00
CA TRP A 133 17.70 27.49 8.75
C TRP A 133 16.22 27.76 9.10
N TYR A 134 15.96 28.78 9.91
CA TYR A 134 14.62 29.20 10.34
C TYR A 134 13.96 30.22 9.40
N MET A 135 14.65 30.61 8.31
CA MET A 135 14.17 31.50 7.25
C MET A 135 14.02 30.73 5.94
#